data_AF-A0A1Y3AIS5-F1
#
_entry.id   AF-A0A1Y3AIS5-F1
#
_cell.length_a   1.000
_cell.length_b   1.000
_cell.length_c   1.000
_cell.angle_alpha   90.00
_cell.angle_beta   90.00
_cell.angle_gamma   90.00
#
_symmetry.space_group_name_H-M   'P 1'
#
loop_
_entity.id
_entity.type
_entity.pdbx_description
1 polymer ?
#
loop_
_entity_poly.entity_id
_entity_poly.type
_entity_poly.pdbx_seq_one_letter_code
_entity_poly.pdbx_strand_id
1 'polypeptide(L)'
;MAQTEVKEELYVDQYTLGLVGPDQEWAGTVADGGRVTTYTPPGCWGPMVTPSFRGGHEVTRPIRVEGAEVGDAVAIHIRDVEVTSMATSTGSMAERDEAFGDDPFVDHRCPECGTTWPDSVVEGTGEDAIRCAECGANASSFGFEYGYTVAFDHENAVGITLDKDGAHELATDAERVMDIPENARQHPILLYEPDGMPGTLGRLRPFIGNIGTTPPVTMPDSHNAGDFGQNLIGADHDYGVETEDDLDLRTDGHMDVPEVRAGATLICPVVVDGGGVYVGDLHANQGDGELSLHTTDVSGTVTMDVEVIEDVDLDGPVLLPNEEDLPFISAPYSDEEIEAGDDLGDEHGVDIDTDAAPIQVIGSGATANDATQNAFDRAGTLLGMSEGEVRARCTFTGGVQIGRLPGVVQLDMLVPADVLEESGLGDVTREQYGL
;
A
#
# COMPACT_ATOMS: atom_id res chain seq x y z
N MET A 1 23.64 -15.33 -14.75
CA MET A 1 23.30 -15.26 -13.32
C MET A 1 24.56 -14.86 -12.58
N ALA A 2 24.87 -13.56 -12.59
CA ALA A 2 25.91 -13.04 -11.73
C ALA A 2 25.37 -13.15 -10.30
N GLN A 3 26.13 -13.75 -9.39
CA GLN A 3 25.81 -13.72 -7.96
C GLN A 3 25.79 -12.26 -7.56
N THR A 4 24.60 -11.71 -7.35
CA THR A 4 24.41 -10.36 -6.82
C THR A 4 24.96 -10.37 -5.40
N GLU A 5 25.89 -9.45 -5.13
CA GLU A 5 26.46 -9.25 -3.79
C GLU A 5 25.33 -9.02 -2.78
N VAL A 6 25.28 -9.85 -1.75
CA VAL A 6 24.35 -9.69 -0.63
C VAL A 6 24.84 -8.55 0.24
N LYS A 7 23.94 -7.64 0.62
CA LYS A 7 24.27 -6.45 1.40
C LYS A 7 23.50 -6.41 2.71
N GLU A 8 24.16 -6.00 3.78
CA GLU A 8 23.52 -5.68 5.07
C GLU A 8 22.64 -4.43 4.97
N GLU A 9 23.05 -3.45 4.14
CA GLU A 9 22.31 -2.22 3.88
C GLU A 9 22.17 -2.03 2.36
N LEU A 10 20.93 -1.87 1.90
CA LEU A 10 20.62 -1.65 0.48
C LEU A 10 19.85 -0.34 0.31
N TYR A 11 20.37 0.54 -0.55
CA TYR A 11 19.67 1.73 -1.00
C TYR A 11 19.02 1.48 -2.36
N VAL A 12 17.75 1.85 -2.53
CA VAL A 12 16.98 1.66 -3.78
C VAL A 12 16.33 2.97 -4.24
N ASP A 13 16.66 3.39 -5.45
CA ASP A 13 16.17 4.59 -6.12
C ASP A 13 15.74 4.32 -7.57
N GLN A 14 15.46 3.05 -7.89
CA GLN A 14 15.02 2.61 -9.21
C GLN A 14 13.62 2.02 -9.10
N TYR A 15 12.77 2.32 -10.08
CA TYR A 15 11.34 2.04 -10.01
C TYR A 15 10.86 1.14 -11.16
N THR A 16 9.69 0.56 -10.99
CA THR A 16 8.96 -0.15 -12.03
C THR A 16 8.11 0.84 -12.82
N LEU A 17 7.52 0.39 -13.93
CA LEU A 17 6.67 1.23 -14.80
C LEU A 17 5.19 0.88 -14.59
N GLY A 18 4.74 0.86 -13.33
CA GLY A 18 3.37 0.49 -12.96
C GLY A 18 3.12 -1.02 -12.85
N LEU A 19 4.17 -1.84 -12.74
CA LEU A 19 4.04 -3.30 -12.74
C LEU A 19 4.81 -3.93 -11.57
N VAL A 20 4.24 -4.98 -11.01
CA VAL A 20 4.89 -5.90 -10.06
C VAL A 20 4.81 -7.32 -10.63
N GLY A 21 5.82 -8.14 -10.36
CA GLY A 21 5.88 -9.51 -10.88
C GLY A 21 7.29 -10.04 -11.10
N PRO A 22 7.42 -11.32 -11.47
CA PRO A 22 8.72 -12.00 -11.59
C PRO A 22 9.57 -11.46 -12.76
N ASP A 23 8.94 -10.77 -13.73
CA ASP A 23 9.62 -10.23 -14.90
C ASP A 23 10.32 -8.87 -14.63
N GLN A 24 10.11 -8.29 -13.44
CA GLN A 24 10.74 -7.02 -13.08
C GLN A 24 12.24 -7.18 -12.82
N GLU A 25 13.01 -6.14 -13.15
CA GLU A 25 14.44 -6.10 -12.85
C GLU A 25 14.65 -5.87 -11.35
N TRP A 26 15.39 -6.76 -10.70
CA TRP A 26 15.67 -6.67 -9.26
C TRP A 26 16.60 -5.52 -8.92
N ALA A 27 16.31 -4.80 -7.84
CA ALA A 27 17.15 -3.71 -7.33
C ALA A 27 18.48 -4.23 -6.73
N GLY A 28 18.45 -5.41 -6.11
CA GLY A 28 19.59 -5.98 -5.40
C GLY A 28 19.18 -7.13 -4.48
N THR A 29 20.11 -7.56 -3.63
CA THR A 29 19.86 -8.56 -2.59
C THR A 29 20.31 -8.00 -1.24
N VAL A 30 19.37 -7.98 -0.29
CA VAL A 30 19.60 -7.62 1.11
C VAL A 30 19.74 -8.90 1.94
N ALA A 31 20.59 -8.87 2.96
CA ALA A 31 20.72 -9.97 3.92
C ALA A 31 19.44 -10.15 4.74
N ASP A 32 19.22 -11.35 5.25
CA ASP A 32 18.22 -11.59 6.29
C ASP A 32 18.59 -10.82 7.57
N GLY A 33 17.63 -10.09 8.14
CA GLY A 33 17.85 -9.09 9.19
C GLY A 33 18.48 -7.78 8.70
N GLY A 34 18.65 -7.61 7.38
CA GLY A 34 19.26 -6.45 6.77
C GLY A 34 18.33 -5.25 6.63
N ARG A 35 18.92 -4.09 6.33
CA ARG A 35 18.22 -2.81 6.19
C ARG A 35 18.07 -2.41 4.73
N VAL A 36 16.88 -1.92 4.40
CA VAL A 36 16.58 -1.26 3.14
C VAL A 36 16.22 0.20 3.41
N THR A 37 16.82 1.10 2.64
CA THR A 37 16.37 2.48 2.53
C THR A 37 15.98 2.76 1.09
N THR A 38 14.79 3.31 0.88
CA THR A 38 14.31 3.67 -0.46
C THR A 38 14.00 5.15 -0.50
N TYR A 39 14.10 5.75 -1.69
CA TYR A 39 13.48 7.03 -1.96
C TYR A 39 12.37 6.77 -2.97
N THR A 40 11.11 6.93 -2.59
CA THR A 40 9.95 6.61 -3.43
C THR A 40 9.39 7.88 -4.05
N PRO A 41 8.95 7.83 -5.32
CA PRO A 41 8.18 8.92 -5.90
C PRO A 41 6.73 8.87 -5.39
N PRO A 42 5.88 9.87 -5.73
CA PRO A 42 4.45 9.81 -5.45
C PRO A 42 3.83 8.60 -6.16
N GLY A 43 2.84 7.96 -5.54
CA GLY A 43 2.15 6.81 -6.14
C GLY A 43 1.00 7.24 -7.02
N CYS A 44 -0.18 7.52 -6.45
CA CYS A 44 -1.33 7.94 -7.25
C CYS A 44 -1.10 9.28 -7.98
N TRP A 45 -1.99 9.57 -8.94
CA TRP A 45 -2.02 10.73 -9.83
C TRP A 45 -0.83 10.92 -10.79
N GLY A 46 0.42 10.90 -10.35
CA GLY A 46 1.57 11.16 -11.23
C GLY A 46 1.70 10.13 -12.36
N PRO A 47 1.82 8.83 -12.06
CA PRO A 47 1.77 7.73 -13.01
C PRO A 47 0.44 7.70 -13.79
N MET A 48 -0.69 7.94 -13.11
CA MET A 48 -2.01 7.99 -13.76
C MET A 48 -2.09 9.02 -14.90
N VAL A 49 -1.55 10.23 -14.70
CA VAL A 49 -1.51 11.25 -15.77
C VAL A 49 -0.37 11.03 -16.76
N THR A 50 0.48 10.02 -16.55
CA THR A 50 1.63 9.68 -17.38
C THR A 50 1.33 8.42 -18.22
N PRO A 51 0.85 8.59 -19.46
CA PRO A 51 0.26 7.50 -20.25
C PRO A 51 1.23 6.36 -20.65
N SER A 52 2.53 6.48 -20.38
CA SER A 52 3.49 5.40 -20.59
C SER A 52 3.47 4.33 -19.48
N PHE A 53 2.82 4.59 -18.35
CA PHE A 53 2.68 3.63 -17.25
C PHE A 53 1.69 2.51 -17.58
N ARG A 54 1.84 1.37 -16.87
CA ARG A 54 1.00 0.17 -17.04
C ARG A 54 0.29 -0.22 -15.74
N GLY A 55 0.14 0.75 -14.86
CA GLY A 55 -0.49 0.67 -13.56
C GLY A 55 -0.59 2.07 -12.99
N GLY A 56 -1.40 2.20 -11.94
CA GLY A 56 -1.68 3.50 -11.33
C GLY A 56 -0.53 4.09 -10.54
N HIS A 57 0.49 3.30 -10.17
CA HIS A 57 1.57 3.71 -9.26
C HIS A 57 2.96 3.59 -9.90
N GLU A 58 3.97 4.07 -9.16
CA GLU A 58 5.39 3.86 -9.44
C GLU A 58 6.08 3.36 -8.16
N VAL A 59 6.27 2.05 -8.08
CA VAL A 59 6.91 1.39 -6.93
C VAL A 59 8.39 1.11 -7.18
N THR A 60 9.17 0.87 -6.13
CA THR A 60 10.56 0.42 -6.28
C THR A 60 10.65 -0.90 -7.05
N ARG A 61 11.77 -1.09 -7.73
CA ARG A 61 12.16 -2.41 -8.23
C ARG A 61 12.22 -3.42 -7.07
N PRO A 62 11.85 -4.69 -7.31
CA PRO A 62 11.79 -5.69 -6.27
C PRO A 62 13.17 -5.95 -5.66
N ILE A 63 13.18 -6.13 -4.35
CA ILE A 63 14.37 -6.38 -3.53
C ILE A 63 14.36 -7.83 -3.10
N ARG A 64 15.47 -8.52 -3.34
CA ARG A 64 15.62 -9.90 -2.93
C ARG A 64 16.06 -9.96 -1.47
N VAL A 65 15.37 -10.74 -0.65
CA VAL A 65 15.82 -11.09 0.70
C VAL A 65 16.64 -12.38 0.61
N GLU A 66 17.85 -12.40 1.17
CA GLU A 66 18.66 -13.61 1.27
C GLU A 66 17.93 -14.65 2.12
N GLY A 67 17.91 -15.90 1.66
CA GLY A 67 17.31 -17.01 2.42
C GLY A 67 15.80 -17.20 2.24
N ALA A 68 15.05 -16.19 1.79
CA ALA A 68 13.60 -16.34 1.57
C ALA A 68 13.29 -17.33 0.43
N GLU A 69 12.55 -18.40 0.75
CA GLU A 69 12.08 -19.44 -0.15
C GLU A 69 10.55 -19.48 -0.21
N VAL A 70 9.98 -20.06 -1.27
CA VAL A 70 8.51 -20.16 -1.39
C VAL A 70 7.91 -20.96 -0.24
N GLY A 71 6.92 -20.38 0.45
CA GLY A 71 6.29 -20.94 1.64
C GLY A 71 6.76 -20.29 2.96
N ASP A 72 7.78 -19.45 2.89
CA ASP A 72 8.17 -18.56 4.00
C ASP A 72 7.30 -17.29 4.01
N ALA A 73 7.50 -16.46 5.03
CA ALA A 73 7.06 -15.07 5.06
C ALA A 73 8.27 -14.12 5.20
N VAL A 74 8.09 -12.85 4.85
CA VAL A 74 9.03 -11.77 5.15
C VAL A 74 8.36 -10.78 6.10
N ALA A 75 8.92 -10.61 7.29
CA ALA A 75 8.61 -9.50 8.17
C ALA A 75 9.33 -8.24 7.68
N ILE A 76 8.56 -7.17 7.49
CA ILE A 76 9.02 -5.85 7.08
C ILE A 76 8.76 -4.91 8.25
N HIS A 77 9.81 -4.59 9.00
CA HIS A 77 9.74 -3.65 10.12
C HIS A 77 9.92 -2.23 9.59
N ILE A 78 8.83 -1.46 9.55
CA ILE A 78 8.86 -0.09 9.03
C ILE A 78 9.48 0.80 10.12
N ARG A 79 10.73 1.19 9.93
CA ARG A 79 11.46 1.99 10.93
C ARG A 79 11.16 3.47 10.81
N ASP A 80 11.03 3.97 9.58
CA ASP A 80 10.86 5.39 9.33
C ASP A 80 10.19 5.66 7.97
N VAL A 81 9.36 6.71 7.91
CA VAL A 81 8.70 7.21 6.71
C VAL A 81 8.77 8.74 6.72
N GLU A 82 9.63 9.31 5.88
CA GLU A 82 9.86 10.76 5.80
C GLU A 82 9.33 11.33 4.48
N VAL A 83 8.38 12.26 4.57
CA VAL A 83 7.85 12.99 3.41
C VAL A 83 8.80 14.11 3.00
N THR A 84 9.13 14.15 1.71
CA THR A 84 10.03 15.14 1.10
C THR A 84 9.29 16.15 0.24
N SER A 85 8.15 15.77 -0.35
CA SER A 85 7.28 16.70 -1.06
C SER A 85 6.86 17.86 -0.19
N MET A 86 6.88 19.06 -0.74
CA MET A 86 6.36 20.27 -0.07
C MET A 86 4.86 20.46 -0.31
N ALA A 87 4.31 19.81 -1.34
CA ALA A 87 2.91 19.89 -1.72
C ALA A 87 2.52 18.76 -2.68
N THR A 88 1.22 18.56 -2.83
CA THR A 88 0.63 17.64 -3.82
C THR A 88 -0.75 18.14 -4.27
N SER A 89 -1.31 17.55 -5.33
CA SER A 89 -2.70 17.76 -5.76
C SER A 89 -3.44 16.44 -5.77
N THR A 90 -4.66 16.44 -5.24
CA THR A 90 -5.49 15.23 -5.16
C THR A 90 -6.98 15.57 -5.16
N GLY A 91 -7.84 14.56 -5.17
CA GLY A 91 -9.28 14.72 -5.20
C GLY A 91 -9.99 13.53 -5.86
N SER A 92 -11.24 13.73 -6.26
CA SER A 92 -11.96 12.73 -7.03
C SER A 92 -11.63 12.84 -8.52
N MET A 93 -11.51 11.69 -9.17
CA MET A 93 -11.12 11.60 -10.58
C MET A 93 -12.28 11.78 -11.55
N ALA A 94 -11.97 12.31 -12.72
CA ALA A 94 -12.79 12.20 -13.92
C ALA A 94 -11.97 11.44 -14.98
N GLU A 95 -12.58 10.41 -15.54
CA GLU A 95 -11.97 9.63 -16.63
C GLU A 95 -12.20 10.32 -17.99
N ARG A 96 -11.29 10.06 -18.93
CA ARG A 96 -11.40 10.51 -20.32
C ARG A 96 -11.53 9.29 -21.23
N ASP A 97 -12.76 8.81 -21.43
CA ASP A 97 -13.11 7.57 -22.15
C ASP A 97 -12.40 7.34 -23.50
N GLU A 98 -12.04 8.41 -24.21
CA GLU A 98 -11.34 8.30 -25.50
C GLU A 98 -9.84 7.97 -25.34
N ALA A 99 -9.27 8.21 -24.16
CA ALA A 99 -7.85 8.11 -23.85
C ALA A 99 -7.43 6.78 -23.18
N PHE A 100 -8.32 5.80 -23.12
CA PHE A 100 -8.00 4.42 -22.71
C PHE A 100 -8.88 3.39 -23.42
N GLY A 101 -8.52 2.12 -23.32
CA GLY A 101 -9.36 0.99 -23.75
C GLY A 101 -10.26 0.51 -22.62
N ASP A 102 -9.92 -0.60 -21.99
CA ASP A 102 -10.79 -1.24 -20.98
C ASP A 102 -10.60 -0.69 -19.56
N ASP A 103 -9.39 -0.24 -19.23
CA ASP A 103 -9.01 0.20 -17.89
C ASP A 103 -8.22 1.52 -17.99
N PRO A 104 -8.68 2.61 -17.33
CA PRO A 104 -8.02 3.91 -17.40
C PRO A 104 -6.67 3.95 -16.68
N PHE A 105 -6.37 3.03 -15.76
CA PHE A 105 -5.11 2.95 -15.02
C PHE A 105 -4.02 2.16 -15.76
N VAL A 106 -4.42 1.36 -16.75
CA VAL A 106 -3.55 0.35 -17.36
C VAL A 106 -3.48 0.48 -18.87
N ASP A 107 -4.60 0.70 -19.56
CA ASP A 107 -4.73 0.56 -21.02
C ASP A 107 -4.82 1.92 -21.74
N HIS A 108 -3.80 2.76 -21.53
CA HIS A 108 -3.75 4.11 -22.06
C HIS A 108 -3.60 4.16 -23.60
N ARG A 109 -4.28 5.12 -24.24
CA ARG A 109 -4.08 5.45 -25.66
C ARG A 109 -4.24 6.94 -25.91
N CYS A 110 -3.56 7.47 -26.93
CA CYS A 110 -3.81 8.84 -27.38
C CYS A 110 -5.19 8.93 -28.08
N PRO A 111 -6.09 9.84 -27.66
CA PRO A 111 -7.43 9.96 -28.23
C PRO A 111 -7.43 10.43 -29.69
N GLU A 112 -6.40 11.14 -30.14
CA GLU A 112 -6.34 11.67 -31.51
C GLU A 112 -5.60 10.76 -32.50
N CYS A 113 -4.40 10.28 -32.14
CA CYS A 113 -3.58 9.48 -33.06
C CYS A 113 -3.69 7.97 -32.84
N GLY A 114 -4.27 7.53 -31.71
CA GLY A 114 -4.49 6.12 -31.39
C GLY A 114 -3.25 5.37 -30.90
N THR A 115 -2.12 6.05 -30.69
CA THR A 115 -0.90 5.44 -30.15
C THR A 115 -1.17 4.91 -28.75
N THR A 116 -0.91 3.63 -28.52
CA THR A 116 -1.06 2.94 -27.22
C THR A 116 0.15 3.23 -26.35
N TRP A 117 -0.07 3.48 -25.06
CA TRP A 117 0.96 3.92 -24.11
C TRP A 117 1.90 4.99 -24.66
N PRO A 118 1.37 6.12 -25.15
CA PRO A 118 2.17 7.11 -25.85
C PRO A 118 3.23 7.72 -24.93
N ASP A 119 4.44 7.91 -25.45
CA ASP A 119 5.38 8.86 -24.86
C ASP A 119 4.71 10.24 -24.78
N SER A 120 4.99 10.97 -23.71
CA SER A 120 4.36 12.27 -23.44
C SER A 120 5.36 13.33 -23.01
N VAL A 121 4.99 14.59 -23.24
CA VAL A 121 5.76 15.79 -22.87
C VAL A 121 4.86 16.77 -22.13
N VAL A 122 5.45 17.54 -21.21
CA VAL A 122 4.74 18.59 -20.48
C VAL A 122 4.78 19.90 -21.28
N GLU A 123 3.61 20.49 -21.53
CA GLU A 123 3.45 21.80 -22.16
C GLU A 123 2.56 22.73 -21.30
N GLY A 124 3.19 23.59 -20.50
CA GLY A 124 2.49 24.56 -19.65
C GLY A 124 1.93 23.93 -18.36
N THR A 125 0.90 24.56 -17.79
CA THR A 125 0.13 24.07 -16.64
C THR A 125 -1.35 23.95 -16.99
N GLY A 126 -2.12 23.33 -16.11
CA GLY A 126 -3.53 22.96 -16.28
C GLY A 126 -3.71 21.51 -16.72
N GLU A 127 -4.97 21.06 -16.72
CA GLU A 127 -5.36 19.68 -17.06
C GLU A 127 -4.99 19.20 -18.47
N ASP A 128 -4.60 20.13 -19.33
CA ASP A 128 -4.14 19.85 -20.69
C ASP A 128 -2.62 19.80 -20.83
N ALA A 129 -1.86 19.90 -19.73
CA ALA A 129 -0.40 20.03 -19.77
C ALA A 129 0.31 18.78 -20.33
N ILE A 130 -0.27 17.58 -20.15
CA ILE A 130 0.36 16.33 -20.61
C ILE A 130 -0.01 16.07 -22.07
N ARG A 131 0.95 16.24 -22.97
CA ARG A 131 0.76 16.13 -24.42
C ARG A 131 1.40 14.88 -24.99
N CYS A 132 0.72 14.23 -25.92
CA CYS A 132 1.27 13.12 -26.70
C CYS A 132 2.48 13.62 -27.50
N ALA A 133 3.63 12.95 -27.37
CA ALA A 133 4.85 13.31 -28.08
C ALA A 133 4.72 13.17 -29.61
N GLU A 134 3.76 12.38 -30.10
CA GLU A 134 3.57 12.14 -31.54
C GLU A 134 2.68 13.18 -32.23
N CYS A 135 1.56 13.57 -31.61
CA CYS A 135 0.57 14.46 -32.25
C CYS A 135 0.27 15.76 -31.49
N GLY A 136 0.72 15.90 -30.24
CA GLY A 136 0.48 17.07 -29.39
C GLY A 136 -0.92 17.15 -28.77
N ALA A 137 -1.77 16.13 -28.94
CA ALA A 137 -3.06 16.04 -28.24
C ALA A 137 -2.86 15.83 -26.73
N ASN A 138 -3.87 16.12 -25.91
CA ASN A 138 -3.86 15.70 -24.51
C ASN A 138 -3.79 14.17 -24.45
N ALA A 139 -2.84 13.63 -23.68
CA ALA A 139 -2.55 12.19 -23.63
C ALA A 139 -2.91 11.53 -22.30
N SER A 140 -3.25 12.30 -21.27
CA SER A 140 -3.63 11.74 -19.97
C SER A 140 -5.05 11.19 -20.01
N SER A 141 -5.25 10.03 -19.40
CA SER A 141 -6.56 9.36 -19.25
C SER A 141 -7.41 9.94 -18.12
N PHE A 142 -6.82 10.81 -17.29
CA PHE A 142 -7.46 11.35 -16.09
C PHE A 142 -7.49 12.88 -16.05
N GLY A 143 -8.51 13.40 -15.39
CA GLY A 143 -8.68 14.78 -14.93
C GLY A 143 -9.30 14.79 -13.53
N PHE A 144 -9.60 15.97 -13.01
CA PHE A 144 -10.29 16.11 -11.73
C PHE A 144 -11.80 16.28 -11.94
N GLU A 145 -12.62 15.48 -11.26
CA GLU A 145 -14.03 15.84 -11.04
C GLU A 145 -14.11 16.91 -9.93
N TYR A 146 -13.40 16.67 -8.84
CA TYR A 146 -13.20 17.63 -7.76
C TYR A 146 -11.79 17.49 -7.21
N GLY A 147 -10.90 18.42 -7.56
CA GLY A 147 -9.51 18.43 -7.10
C GLY A 147 -9.21 19.57 -6.14
N TYR A 148 -8.12 19.42 -5.39
CA TYR A 148 -7.53 20.46 -4.55
C TYR A 148 -6.02 20.26 -4.41
N THR A 149 -5.30 21.36 -4.23
CA THR A 149 -3.84 21.37 -4.02
C THR A 149 -3.53 21.61 -2.56
N VAL A 150 -2.67 20.81 -1.96
CA VAL A 150 -2.29 20.87 -0.54
C VAL A 150 -0.83 21.25 -0.42
N ALA A 151 -0.51 22.28 0.36
CA ALA A 151 0.86 22.55 0.80
C ALA A 151 1.06 22.04 2.22
N PHE A 152 2.24 21.50 2.50
CA PHE A 152 2.61 20.93 3.80
C PHE A 152 3.49 21.91 4.59
N ASP A 153 3.43 21.80 5.91
CA ASP A 153 4.38 22.48 6.78
C ASP A 153 5.73 21.76 6.83
N HIS A 154 6.77 22.44 7.31
CA HIS A 154 8.14 21.90 7.33
C HIS A 154 8.32 20.66 8.24
N GLU A 155 7.42 20.46 9.22
CA GLU A 155 7.46 19.32 10.13
C GLU A 155 6.58 18.15 9.63
N ASN A 156 5.93 18.28 8.47
CA ASN A 156 4.95 17.32 7.93
C ASN A 156 3.89 16.92 8.98
N ALA A 157 3.44 17.88 9.78
CA ALA A 157 2.42 17.70 10.80
C ALA A 157 1.03 18.14 10.30
N VAL A 158 0.98 19.13 9.40
CA VAL A 158 -0.27 19.68 8.86
C VAL A 158 -0.16 20.05 7.38
N GLY A 159 -1.28 19.90 6.67
CA GLY A 159 -1.45 20.37 5.30
C GLY A 159 -2.53 21.45 5.22
N ILE A 160 -2.40 22.40 4.31
CA ILE A 160 -3.43 23.38 3.99
C ILE A 160 -3.78 23.35 2.50
N THR A 161 -5.06 23.28 2.17
CA THR A 161 -5.51 23.41 0.79
C THR A 161 -5.34 24.86 0.31
N LEU A 162 -4.85 25.02 -0.91
CA LEU A 162 -4.53 26.31 -1.50
C LEU A 162 -5.68 26.85 -2.35
N ASP A 163 -5.72 28.17 -2.49
CA ASP A 163 -6.54 28.80 -3.52
C ASP A 163 -5.85 28.75 -4.89
N LYS A 164 -6.53 29.28 -5.90
CA LYS A 164 -6.05 29.30 -7.28
C LYS A 164 -4.66 29.90 -7.45
N ASP A 165 -4.37 31.00 -6.78
CA ASP A 165 -3.08 31.69 -6.93
C ASP A 165 -1.96 30.84 -6.31
N GLY A 166 -2.21 30.23 -5.14
CA GLY A 166 -1.28 29.31 -4.49
C GLY A 166 -1.05 28.02 -5.29
N ALA A 167 -2.12 27.40 -5.82
CA ALA A 167 -2.00 26.20 -6.66
C ALA A 167 -1.18 26.49 -7.93
N HIS A 168 -1.45 27.62 -8.60
CA HIS A 168 -0.70 28.02 -9.80
C HIS A 168 0.78 28.29 -9.49
N GLU A 169 1.10 28.93 -8.35
CA GLU A 169 2.48 29.17 -7.95
C GLU A 169 3.27 27.86 -7.85
N LEU A 170 2.70 26.84 -7.20
CA LEU A 170 3.34 25.53 -7.07
C LEU A 170 3.46 24.79 -8.40
N ALA A 171 2.45 24.89 -9.29
CA ALA A 171 2.45 24.26 -10.60
C ALA A 171 3.61 24.71 -11.50
N THR A 172 4.09 25.96 -11.34
CA THR A 172 5.22 26.49 -12.14
C THR A 172 6.57 25.87 -11.80
N ASP A 173 6.67 25.12 -10.71
CA ASP A 173 7.89 24.46 -10.22
C ASP A 173 7.57 23.05 -9.69
N ALA A 174 6.59 22.39 -10.32
CA ALA A 174 5.92 21.19 -9.84
C ALA A 174 6.88 20.03 -9.50
N GLU A 175 7.84 19.72 -10.37
CA GLU A 175 8.84 18.65 -10.15
C GLU A 175 9.66 18.89 -8.87
N ARG A 176 10.12 20.13 -8.66
CA ARG A 176 10.92 20.49 -7.48
C ARG A 176 10.06 20.52 -6.22
N VAL A 177 8.82 20.97 -6.32
CA VAL A 177 7.90 21.07 -5.17
C VAL A 177 7.44 19.69 -4.70
N MET A 178 7.15 18.77 -5.63
CA MET A 178 6.84 17.38 -5.30
C MET A 178 8.09 16.55 -4.97
N ASP A 179 9.28 17.11 -5.20
CA ASP A 179 10.58 16.45 -4.99
C ASP A 179 10.66 15.10 -5.73
N ILE A 180 10.23 15.09 -7.00
CA ILE A 180 10.20 13.88 -7.82
C ILE A 180 11.63 13.36 -8.03
N PRO A 181 11.91 12.08 -7.73
CA PRO A 181 13.22 11.48 -7.89
C PRO A 181 13.73 11.50 -9.34
N GLU A 182 15.04 11.63 -9.54
CA GLU A 182 15.66 11.68 -10.88
C GLU A 182 15.35 10.44 -11.75
N ASN A 183 15.18 9.27 -11.15
CA ASN A 183 14.90 8.02 -11.87
C ASN A 183 13.41 7.74 -12.07
N ALA A 184 12.53 8.55 -11.47
CA ALA A 184 11.09 8.45 -11.65
C ALA A 184 10.70 8.90 -13.06
N ARG A 185 9.65 8.29 -13.62
CA ARG A 185 9.22 8.56 -15.00
C ARG A 185 7.89 9.30 -15.09
N GLN A 186 7.24 9.52 -13.96
CA GLN A 186 5.96 10.20 -13.88
C GLN A 186 6.06 11.72 -14.08
N HIS A 187 4.97 12.31 -14.54
CA HIS A 187 4.75 13.76 -14.53
C HIS A 187 4.11 14.20 -13.21
N PRO A 188 4.47 15.37 -12.68
CA PRO A 188 3.92 15.86 -11.41
C PRO A 188 2.45 16.30 -11.54
N ILE A 189 1.59 15.79 -10.65
CA ILE A 189 0.16 16.16 -10.66
C ILE A 189 -0.11 17.63 -10.31
N LEU A 190 0.80 18.29 -9.59
CA LEU A 190 0.70 19.74 -9.31
C LEU A 190 0.52 20.58 -10.59
N LEU A 191 0.94 20.08 -11.76
CA LEU A 191 0.70 20.74 -13.04
C LEU A 191 -0.77 21.01 -13.31
N TYR A 192 -1.69 20.18 -12.81
CA TYR A 192 -3.13 20.34 -13.05
C TYR A 192 -3.76 21.45 -12.21
N GLU A 193 -3.05 21.97 -11.20
CA GLU A 193 -3.38 23.16 -10.41
C GLU A 193 -4.83 23.25 -9.88
N PRO A 194 -5.46 22.16 -9.37
CA PRO A 194 -6.82 22.25 -8.84
C PRO A 194 -6.88 23.05 -7.53
N ASP A 195 -7.94 23.83 -7.33
CA ASP A 195 -8.05 24.80 -6.23
C ASP A 195 -9.30 24.64 -5.35
N GLY A 196 -9.82 23.41 -5.24
CA GLY A 196 -10.96 23.09 -4.39
C GLY A 196 -10.71 23.35 -2.89
N MET A 197 -11.77 23.71 -2.18
CA MET A 197 -11.81 23.76 -0.71
C MET A 197 -10.71 24.63 -0.03
N PRO A 198 -10.33 25.82 -0.53
CA PRO A 198 -9.16 26.54 -0.04
C PRO A 198 -9.21 26.90 1.45
N GLY A 199 -8.07 26.79 2.14
CA GLY A 199 -7.91 27.10 3.55
C GLY A 199 -8.36 25.98 4.51
N THR A 200 -8.61 24.78 4.00
CA THR A 200 -8.92 23.60 4.81
C THR A 200 -7.63 23.04 5.40
N LEU A 201 -7.62 22.84 6.72
CA LEU A 201 -6.49 22.30 7.46
C LEU A 201 -6.65 20.77 7.63
N GLY A 202 -5.67 20.01 7.16
CA GLY A 202 -5.55 18.57 7.35
C GLY A 202 -4.46 18.22 8.37
N ARG A 203 -4.62 17.08 9.06
CA ARG A 203 -3.57 16.48 9.88
C ARG A 203 -2.80 15.50 9.02
N LEU A 204 -1.48 15.51 9.14
CA LEU A 204 -0.61 14.58 8.43
C LEU A 204 -0.20 13.44 9.35
N ARG A 205 -0.20 12.24 8.79
CA ARG A 205 0.32 11.02 9.40
C ARG A 205 0.82 10.16 8.24
N PRO A 206 2.09 10.33 7.84
CA PRO A 206 2.62 9.64 6.68
C PRO A 206 2.58 8.12 6.84
N PHE A 207 2.25 7.43 5.76
CA PHE A 207 2.19 5.98 5.68
C PHE A 207 2.42 5.51 4.24
N ILE A 208 2.47 4.19 4.06
CA ILE A 208 2.79 3.53 2.80
C ILE A 208 1.52 2.87 2.24
N GLY A 209 1.07 3.29 1.06
CA GLY A 209 -0.09 2.72 0.38
C GLY A 209 0.18 1.39 -0.31
N ASN A 210 1.35 1.27 -0.97
CA ASN A 210 1.74 0.07 -1.72
C ASN A 210 3.09 -0.51 -1.25
N ILE A 211 3.02 -1.60 -0.50
CA ILE A 211 4.18 -2.33 0.03
C ILE A 211 3.86 -3.81 0.22
N GLY A 212 4.77 -4.67 -0.23
CA GLY A 212 4.60 -6.11 -0.06
C GLY A 212 5.64 -6.90 -0.84
N THR A 213 5.33 -8.15 -1.12
CA THR A 213 6.17 -9.09 -1.87
C THR A 213 5.68 -9.28 -3.30
N THR A 214 6.56 -9.74 -4.17
CA THR A 214 6.30 -9.87 -5.60
C THR A 214 5.34 -11.03 -5.87
N PRO A 215 4.21 -10.80 -6.59
CA PRO A 215 3.33 -11.90 -6.99
C PRO A 215 4.03 -12.84 -8.00
N PRO A 216 3.58 -14.10 -8.11
CA PRO A 216 4.16 -15.08 -9.03
C PRO A 216 3.78 -14.82 -10.50
N VAL A 217 2.89 -13.85 -10.73
CA VAL A 217 2.46 -13.38 -12.06
C VAL A 217 2.70 -11.88 -12.17
N THR A 218 3.00 -11.39 -13.37
CA THR A 218 3.15 -9.96 -13.61
C THR A 218 1.77 -9.31 -13.72
N MET A 219 1.54 -8.26 -12.91
CA MET A 219 0.29 -7.51 -12.88
C MET A 219 0.52 -6.02 -12.59
N PRO A 220 -0.47 -5.14 -12.83
CA PRO A 220 -0.38 -3.74 -12.47
C PRO A 220 -0.25 -3.57 -10.96
N ASP A 221 0.65 -2.69 -10.54
CA ASP A 221 0.93 -2.47 -9.12
C ASP A 221 -0.27 -1.92 -8.33
N SER A 222 -1.09 -1.09 -8.98
CA SER A 222 -2.37 -0.59 -8.45
C SER A 222 -3.47 -1.65 -8.41
N HIS A 223 -3.25 -2.84 -8.96
CA HIS A 223 -4.20 -3.95 -9.00
C HIS A 223 -3.76 -5.14 -8.15
N ASN A 224 -2.64 -5.03 -7.43
CA ASN A 224 -2.21 -6.01 -6.44
C ASN A 224 -3.03 -5.87 -5.14
N ALA A 225 -4.36 -5.98 -5.28
CA ALA A 225 -5.39 -5.96 -4.25
C ALA A 225 -6.71 -6.48 -4.85
N GLY A 226 -7.52 -7.16 -4.04
CA GLY A 226 -8.75 -7.79 -4.50
C GLY A 226 -9.88 -6.84 -4.90
N ASP A 227 -9.80 -5.54 -4.61
CA ASP A 227 -10.80 -4.55 -4.98
C ASP A 227 -10.57 -3.98 -6.38
N PHE A 228 -9.46 -3.29 -6.62
CA PHE A 228 -9.10 -2.79 -7.96
C PHE A 228 -8.77 -3.94 -8.90
N GLY A 229 -8.15 -5.02 -8.40
CA GLY A 229 -7.82 -6.22 -9.17
C GLY A 229 -9.00 -6.83 -9.93
N GLN A 230 -10.25 -6.59 -9.50
CA GLN A 230 -11.45 -7.03 -10.23
C GLN A 230 -11.50 -6.48 -11.66
N ASN A 231 -10.93 -5.31 -11.91
CA ASN A 231 -10.89 -4.70 -13.23
C ASN A 231 -10.04 -5.49 -14.23
N LEU A 232 -9.12 -6.35 -13.75
CA LEU A 232 -8.33 -7.22 -14.61
C LEU A 232 -9.15 -8.39 -15.16
N ILE A 233 -10.23 -8.80 -14.49
CA ILE A 233 -10.98 -10.00 -14.85
C ILE A 233 -11.72 -9.76 -16.17
N GLY A 234 -11.27 -10.45 -17.21
CA GLY A 234 -11.82 -10.36 -18.55
C GLY A 234 -11.43 -9.10 -19.34
N ALA A 235 -10.42 -8.35 -18.89
CA ALA A 235 -9.89 -7.22 -19.64
C ALA A 235 -9.10 -7.69 -20.89
N ASP A 236 -9.19 -6.95 -22.00
CA ASP A 236 -8.59 -7.33 -23.29
C ASP A 236 -7.10 -6.93 -23.41
N HIS A 237 -6.52 -6.23 -22.43
CA HIS A 237 -5.11 -5.80 -22.42
C HIS A 237 -4.14 -6.89 -21.89
N ASP A 238 -2.84 -6.66 -22.07
CA ASP A 238 -1.75 -7.62 -21.79
C ASP A 238 -1.66 -8.13 -20.33
N TYR A 239 -2.41 -7.54 -19.41
CA TYR A 239 -2.39 -7.85 -17.97
C TYR A 239 -3.77 -8.28 -17.44
N GLY A 240 -4.76 -8.44 -18.32
CA GLY A 240 -6.04 -9.01 -17.95
C GLY A 240 -5.89 -10.47 -17.53
N VAL A 241 -6.76 -10.91 -16.62
CA VAL A 241 -6.82 -12.28 -16.12
C VAL A 241 -8.15 -12.93 -16.53
N GLU A 242 -8.19 -14.26 -16.67
CA GLU A 242 -9.39 -14.94 -17.17
C GLU A 242 -10.41 -15.23 -16.06
N THR A 243 -9.94 -15.46 -14.83
CA THR A 243 -10.77 -15.95 -13.72
C THR A 243 -10.44 -15.27 -12.39
N GLU A 244 -11.33 -15.40 -11.41
CA GLU A 244 -11.08 -15.00 -10.02
C GLU A 244 -9.87 -15.76 -9.44
N ASP A 245 -9.75 -17.06 -9.72
CA ASP A 245 -8.61 -17.88 -9.30
C ASP A 245 -7.25 -17.35 -9.83
N ASP A 246 -7.23 -16.74 -11.02
CA ASP A 246 -6.02 -16.11 -11.55
C ASP A 246 -5.67 -14.83 -10.78
N LEU A 247 -6.69 -14.08 -10.33
CA LEU A 247 -6.50 -12.87 -9.51
C LEU A 247 -6.07 -13.22 -8.08
N ASP A 248 -6.41 -14.40 -7.57
CA ASP A 248 -5.97 -14.89 -6.26
C ASP A 248 -4.45 -15.15 -6.19
N LEU A 249 -3.73 -15.09 -7.32
CA LEU A 249 -2.27 -15.09 -7.34
C LEU A 249 -1.65 -13.76 -6.88
N ARG A 250 -2.45 -12.74 -6.61
CA ARG A 250 -1.99 -11.48 -6.00
C ARG A 250 -1.38 -11.70 -4.62
N THR A 251 -0.56 -10.76 -4.17
CA THR A 251 0.06 -10.76 -2.83
C THR A 251 -0.48 -9.65 -1.92
N ASP A 252 -1.38 -8.82 -2.47
CA ASP A 252 -2.12 -7.72 -1.83
C ASP A 252 -1.28 -6.55 -1.32
N GLY A 253 -0.14 -6.24 -1.93
CA GLY A 253 0.71 -5.14 -1.48
C GLY A 253 0.07 -3.75 -1.55
N HIS A 254 -0.97 -3.55 -2.36
CA HIS A 254 -1.67 -2.27 -2.52
C HIS A 254 -2.85 -2.15 -1.55
N MET A 255 -2.54 -1.85 -0.29
CA MET A 255 -3.52 -1.94 0.81
C MET A 255 -4.20 -0.62 1.13
N ASP A 256 -3.49 0.51 1.00
CA ASP A 256 -3.95 1.83 1.43
C ASP A 256 -4.50 1.82 2.86
N VAL A 257 -3.72 1.24 3.76
CA VAL A 257 -4.04 1.12 5.19
C VAL A 257 -3.20 2.14 5.97
N PRO A 258 -3.82 3.17 6.60
CA PRO A 258 -3.10 4.25 7.30
C PRO A 258 -2.16 3.78 8.41
N GLU A 259 -2.37 2.57 8.93
CA GLU A 259 -1.56 1.92 9.96
C GLU A 259 -0.25 1.32 9.42
N VAL A 260 -0.07 1.21 8.09
CA VAL A 260 1.18 0.77 7.45
C VAL A 260 2.19 1.92 7.45
N ARG A 261 2.66 2.29 8.63
CA ARG A 261 3.53 3.45 8.88
C ARG A 261 4.71 3.11 9.79
N ALA A 262 5.58 4.08 10.01
CA ALA A 262 6.71 3.95 10.95
C ALA A 262 6.25 3.39 12.31
N GLY A 263 6.98 2.37 12.78
CA GLY A 263 6.71 1.60 13.98
C GLY A 263 5.88 0.33 13.78
N ALA A 264 5.17 0.18 12.66
CA ALA A 264 4.44 -1.04 12.34
C ALA A 264 5.35 -2.11 11.72
N THR A 265 4.91 -3.37 11.84
CA THR A 265 5.53 -4.51 11.16
C THR A 265 4.51 -5.15 10.22
N LEU A 266 4.86 -5.30 8.94
CA LEU A 266 4.03 -5.98 7.95
C LEU A 266 4.66 -7.33 7.61
N ILE A 267 3.89 -8.40 7.66
CA ILE A 267 4.35 -9.75 7.38
C ILE A 267 3.72 -10.19 6.06
N CYS A 268 4.56 -10.42 5.04
CA CYS A 268 4.12 -10.67 3.68
C CYS A 268 4.47 -12.10 3.22
N PRO A 269 3.64 -12.72 2.36
CA PRO A 269 3.88 -14.06 1.85
C PRO A 269 5.08 -14.14 0.90
N VAL A 270 5.88 -15.21 0.95
CA VAL A 270 6.90 -15.49 -0.06
C VAL A 270 6.36 -16.52 -1.06
N VAL A 271 5.94 -16.02 -2.22
CA VAL A 271 5.43 -16.83 -3.34
C VAL A 271 6.36 -16.86 -4.56
N VAL A 272 7.49 -16.15 -4.47
CA VAL A 272 8.59 -16.13 -5.43
C VAL A 272 9.91 -16.20 -4.67
N ASP A 273 10.87 -17.01 -5.13
CA ASP A 273 12.19 -17.13 -4.50
C ASP A 273 12.84 -15.76 -4.23
N GLY A 274 13.15 -15.49 -2.96
CA GLY A 274 13.71 -14.23 -2.50
C GLY A 274 12.67 -13.13 -2.17
N GLY A 275 11.37 -13.44 -2.21
CA GLY A 275 10.25 -12.58 -1.80
C GLY A 275 9.93 -11.48 -2.80
N GLY A 276 10.92 -10.65 -3.15
CA GLY A 276 10.71 -9.48 -4.00
C GLY A 276 9.95 -8.39 -3.28
N VAL A 277 10.50 -7.94 -2.14
CA VAL A 277 9.96 -6.81 -1.39
C VAL A 277 10.00 -5.55 -2.26
N TYR A 278 8.90 -4.83 -2.34
CA TYR A 278 8.83 -3.55 -3.05
C TYR A 278 8.02 -2.55 -2.23
N VAL A 279 8.21 -1.25 -2.51
CA VAL A 279 7.54 -0.16 -1.79
C VAL A 279 7.32 1.03 -2.72
N GLY A 280 6.19 1.71 -2.57
CA GLY A 280 5.89 2.97 -3.23
C GLY A 280 4.62 3.56 -2.67
N ASP A 281 4.08 4.56 -3.37
CA ASP A 281 2.78 5.13 -3.05
C ASP A 281 2.69 5.65 -1.61
N LEU A 282 3.62 6.55 -1.25
CA LEU A 282 3.57 7.19 0.04
C LEU A 282 2.50 8.26 0.07
N HIS A 283 1.80 8.32 1.20
CA HIS A 283 0.73 9.25 1.42
C HIS A 283 1.07 10.15 2.61
N ALA A 284 0.84 11.46 2.50
CA ALA A 284 1.03 12.36 3.64
C ALA A 284 -0.11 12.21 4.66
N ASN A 285 -1.32 11.91 4.19
CA ASN A 285 -2.47 11.53 4.98
C ASN A 285 -3.56 10.86 4.13
N GLN A 286 -4.34 10.00 4.79
CA GLN A 286 -5.58 9.40 4.30
C GLN A 286 -6.58 9.32 5.44
N GLY A 287 -7.87 9.39 5.12
CA GLY A 287 -8.93 8.92 6.02
C GLY A 287 -9.42 7.56 5.58
N ASP A 288 -9.78 6.70 6.54
CA ASP A 288 -10.25 5.33 6.31
C ASP A 288 -11.29 5.24 5.19
N GLY A 289 -11.07 4.28 4.30
CA GLY A 289 -11.90 4.02 3.12
C GLY A 289 -11.50 4.79 1.87
N GLU A 290 -10.52 5.70 1.94
CA GLU A 290 -9.98 6.41 0.78
C GLU A 290 -11.07 6.98 -0.14
N LEU A 291 -11.97 7.80 0.41
CA LEU A 291 -13.26 8.08 -0.24
C LEU A 291 -13.20 8.84 -1.57
N SER A 292 -12.05 9.45 -1.90
CA SER A 292 -11.83 10.07 -3.21
C SER A 292 -11.18 9.13 -4.22
N LEU A 293 -10.92 7.87 -3.82
CA LEU A 293 -10.11 6.84 -4.48
C LEU A 293 -8.61 7.16 -4.60
N HIS A 294 -8.20 8.33 -4.13
CA HIS A 294 -6.83 8.82 -4.16
C HIS A 294 -6.55 9.61 -2.89
N THR A 295 -5.28 9.77 -2.54
CA THR A 295 -4.84 10.46 -1.33
C THR A 295 -3.88 11.62 -1.60
N THR A 296 -3.24 12.13 -0.56
CA THR A 296 -2.15 13.08 -0.68
C THR A 296 -0.84 12.36 -1.01
N ASP A 297 -0.70 11.97 -2.28
CA ASP A 297 0.47 11.26 -2.80
C ASP A 297 1.73 12.12 -2.76
N VAL A 298 2.82 11.56 -2.23
CA VAL A 298 4.06 12.29 -1.98
C VAL A 298 5.30 11.44 -2.23
N SER A 299 6.40 12.13 -2.56
CA SER A 299 7.74 11.57 -2.52
C SER A 299 8.25 11.49 -1.10
N GLY A 300 9.10 10.52 -0.82
CA GLY A 300 9.68 10.37 0.51
C GLY A 300 10.75 9.31 0.62
N THR A 301 11.31 9.18 1.82
CA THR A 301 12.24 8.12 2.18
C THR A 301 11.53 7.11 3.07
N VAL A 302 11.69 5.82 2.76
CA VAL A 302 11.26 4.73 3.65
C VAL A 302 12.51 4.00 4.14
N THR A 303 12.61 3.77 5.43
CA THR A 303 13.62 2.87 6.01
C THR A 303 12.92 1.70 6.66
N MET A 304 13.31 0.48 6.28
CA MET A 304 12.76 -0.76 6.80
C MET A 304 13.86 -1.79 7.03
N ASP A 305 13.67 -2.62 8.05
CA ASP A 305 14.47 -3.84 8.23
C ASP A 305 13.62 -5.03 7.76
N VAL A 306 14.25 -6.03 7.13
CA VAL A 306 13.57 -7.21 6.60
C VAL A 306 14.11 -8.49 7.22
N GLU A 307 13.23 -9.39 7.61
CA GLU A 307 13.55 -10.68 8.24
C GLU A 307 12.73 -11.79 7.61
N VAL A 308 13.36 -12.95 7.38
CA VAL A 308 12.67 -14.14 6.89
C VAL A 308 12.07 -14.91 8.06
N ILE A 309 10.78 -15.23 7.97
CA ILE A 309 10.10 -16.15 8.88
C ILE A 309 9.90 -17.47 8.14
N GLU A 310 10.69 -18.48 8.50
CA GLU A 310 10.65 -19.81 7.88
C GLU A 310 9.33 -20.53 8.14
N ASP A 311 8.84 -21.29 7.15
CA ASP A 311 7.68 -22.19 7.27
C ASP A 311 6.35 -21.51 7.69
N VAL A 312 6.16 -20.23 7.35
CA VAL A 312 4.91 -19.47 7.56
C VAL A 312 4.23 -19.18 6.22
N ASP A 313 3.39 -20.11 5.78
CA ASP A 313 2.64 -20.03 4.53
C ASP A 313 1.43 -19.08 4.67
N LEU A 314 1.59 -17.86 4.17
CA LEU A 314 0.55 -16.82 4.19
C LEU A 314 -0.17 -16.74 2.83
N ASP A 315 -1.49 -16.58 2.86
CA ASP A 315 -2.30 -16.27 1.69
C ASP A 315 -2.40 -14.74 1.41
N GLY A 316 -1.95 -13.92 2.35
CA GLY A 316 -1.93 -12.47 2.23
C GLY A 316 -1.27 -11.80 3.45
N PRO A 317 -1.16 -10.46 3.45
CA PRO A 317 -0.42 -9.76 4.49
C PRO A 317 -1.08 -9.84 5.88
N VAL A 318 -0.24 -9.90 6.91
CA VAL A 318 -0.64 -9.67 8.31
C VAL A 318 0.07 -8.42 8.80
N LEU A 319 -0.71 -7.46 9.31
CA LEU A 319 -0.21 -6.23 9.88
C LEU A 319 -0.16 -6.35 11.41
N LEU A 320 0.97 -5.92 11.97
CA LEU A 320 1.13 -5.64 13.39
C LEU A 320 1.27 -4.11 13.52
N PRO A 321 0.18 -3.38 13.77
CA PRO A 321 0.22 -1.93 13.81
C PRO A 321 0.92 -1.42 15.09
N ASN A 322 1.07 -0.10 15.20
CA ASN A 322 1.45 0.50 16.48
C ASN A 322 0.33 0.28 17.50
N GLU A 323 0.68 0.17 18.78
CA GLU A 323 -0.32 0.02 19.86
C GLU A 323 -1.33 1.18 19.88
N GLU A 324 -0.89 2.40 19.54
CA GLU A 324 -1.77 3.58 19.48
C GLU A 324 -2.78 3.57 18.31
N ASP A 325 -2.56 2.70 17.33
CA ASP A 325 -3.45 2.52 16.18
C ASP A 325 -4.46 1.38 16.39
N LEU A 326 -4.28 0.56 17.43
CA LEU A 326 -5.19 -0.54 17.73
C LEU A 326 -6.56 -0.06 18.21
N PRO A 327 -7.65 -0.72 17.79
CA PRO A 327 -8.93 -0.58 18.46
C PRO A 327 -8.82 -0.88 19.94
N PHE A 328 -9.52 -0.11 20.76
CA PHE A 328 -9.58 -0.32 22.23
C PHE A 328 -9.87 -1.78 22.62
N ILE A 329 -10.70 -2.49 21.85
CA ILE A 329 -11.13 -3.86 22.15
C ILE A 329 -10.07 -4.93 21.86
N SER A 330 -9.07 -4.62 21.04
CA SER A 330 -7.97 -5.52 20.67
C SER A 330 -6.61 -5.07 21.20
N ALA A 331 -6.54 -3.98 21.96
CA ALA A 331 -5.31 -3.56 22.61
C ALA A 331 -4.82 -4.61 23.65
N PRO A 332 -3.50 -4.75 23.87
CA PRO A 332 -2.97 -5.59 24.95
C PRO A 332 -3.55 -5.17 26.31
N TYR A 333 -3.79 -6.16 27.18
CA TYR A 333 -4.40 -5.91 28.49
C TYR A 333 -3.47 -5.13 29.42
N SER A 334 -4.03 -4.16 30.13
CA SER A 334 -3.34 -3.50 31.23
C SER A 334 -3.26 -4.38 32.49
N ASP A 335 -2.29 -4.09 33.37
CA ASP A 335 -2.16 -4.77 34.67
C ASP A 335 -3.46 -4.75 35.49
N GLU A 336 -4.23 -3.66 35.43
CA GLU A 336 -5.52 -3.50 36.14
C GLU A 336 -6.61 -4.41 35.54
N GLU A 337 -6.62 -4.57 34.21
CA GLU A 337 -7.56 -5.49 33.53
C GLU A 337 -7.22 -6.95 33.80
N ILE A 338 -5.92 -7.29 33.88
CA ILE A 338 -5.46 -8.63 34.25
C ILE A 338 -5.90 -8.96 35.68
N GLU A 339 -5.65 -8.06 36.65
CA GLU A 339 -6.09 -8.27 38.05
C GLU A 339 -7.62 -8.41 38.17
N ALA A 340 -8.37 -7.55 37.47
CA ALA A 340 -9.84 -7.65 37.45
C ALA A 340 -10.33 -8.93 36.77
N GLY A 341 -9.63 -9.39 35.73
CA GLY A 341 -9.88 -10.65 35.06
C GLY A 341 -9.66 -11.83 35.99
N ASP A 342 -8.57 -11.83 36.77
CA ASP A 342 -8.20 -12.92 37.68
C ASP A 342 -9.27 -13.08 38.76
N ASP A 343 -9.69 -11.97 39.38
CA ASP A 343 -10.77 -11.93 40.37
C ASP A 343 -12.10 -12.49 39.81
N LEU A 344 -12.41 -12.15 38.56
CA LEU A 344 -13.62 -12.62 37.88
C LEU A 344 -13.52 -14.11 37.51
N GLY A 345 -12.34 -14.56 37.07
CA GLY A 345 -12.01 -15.95 36.82
C GLY A 345 -12.21 -16.81 38.07
N ASP A 346 -11.70 -16.35 39.21
CA ASP A 346 -11.87 -16.98 40.52
C ASP A 346 -13.35 -17.09 40.94
N GLU A 347 -14.16 -16.04 40.69
CA GLU A 347 -15.62 -16.08 40.97
C GLU A 347 -16.33 -17.18 40.17
N HIS A 348 -15.90 -17.40 38.93
CA HIS A 348 -16.53 -18.34 38.01
C HIS A 348 -15.84 -19.71 37.94
N GLY A 349 -14.70 -19.89 38.61
CA GLY A 349 -13.90 -21.11 38.58
C GLY A 349 -13.29 -21.38 37.21
N VAL A 350 -12.84 -20.33 36.52
CA VAL A 350 -12.20 -20.36 35.20
C VAL A 350 -10.85 -19.67 35.32
N ASP A 351 -9.78 -20.37 34.91
CA ASP A 351 -8.47 -19.76 34.76
C ASP A 351 -8.50 -18.83 33.53
N ILE A 352 -8.10 -17.57 33.68
CA ILE A 352 -8.01 -16.65 32.56
C ILE A 352 -6.73 -16.90 31.76
N ASP A 353 -6.79 -16.60 30.48
CA ASP A 353 -5.62 -16.55 29.60
C ASP A 353 -5.51 -15.11 29.07
N THR A 354 -4.48 -14.43 29.54
CA THR A 354 -4.16 -13.04 29.17
C THR A 354 -2.90 -12.96 28.32
N ASP A 355 -2.24 -14.09 28.04
CA ASP A 355 -1.09 -14.16 27.15
C ASP A 355 -1.60 -14.20 25.71
N ALA A 356 -1.91 -13.01 25.18
CA ALA A 356 -2.45 -12.83 23.85
C ALA A 356 -1.90 -11.55 23.23
N ALA A 357 -1.66 -11.59 21.92
CA ALA A 357 -1.21 -10.43 21.15
C ALA A 357 -2.18 -10.09 20.02
N PRO A 358 -2.33 -8.81 19.66
CA PRO A 358 -3.16 -8.41 18.55
C PRO A 358 -2.49 -8.63 17.20
N ILE A 359 -3.27 -9.12 16.24
CA ILE A 359 -2.90 -9.13 14.82
C ILE A 359 -4.02 -8.50 13.99
N GLN A 360 -3.66 -7.97 12.82
CA GLN A 360 -4.58 -7.52 11.79
C GLN A 360 -4.37 -8.33 10.51
N VAL A 361 -5.29 -9.24 10.21
CA VAL A 361 -5.24 -10.00 8.94
C VAL A 361 -5.83 -9.13 7.84
N ILE A 362 -5.06 -8.85 6.79
CA ILE A 362 -5.52 -8.04 5.66
C ILE A 362 -6.41 -8.90 4.76
N GLY A 363 -7.64 -8.43 4.53
CA GLY A 363 -8.57 -9.01 3.58
C GLY A 363 -8.77 -8.09 2.39
N SER A 364 -8.89 -8.67 1.20
CA SER A 364 -9.18 -7.92 -0.02
C SER A 364 -10.23 -8.62 -0.90
N GLY A 365 -11.06 -7.86 -1.60
CA GLY A 365 -12.08 -8.38 -2.50
C GLY A 365 -12.91 -7.30 -3.17
N ALA A 366 -13.84 -7.68 -4.04
CA ALA A 366 -14.67 -6.74 -4.81
C ALA A 366 -15.47 -5.75 -3.95
N THR A 367 -15.83 -6.17 -2.73
CA THR A 367 -16.54 -5.35 -1.74
C THR A 367 -15.99 -5.57 -0.34
N ALA A 368 -16.29 -4.67 0.59
CA ALA A 368 -15.89 -4.81 1.99
C ALA A 368 -16.40 -6.11 2.63
N ASN A 369 -17.55 -6.62 2.20
CA ASN A 369 -18.05 -7.92 2.68
C ASN A 369 -17.22 -9.09 2.12
N ASP A 370 -16.85 -9.03 0.85
CA ASP A 370 -16.02 -10.06 0.22
C ASP A 370 -14.60 -10.04 0.81
N ALA A 371 -14.05 -8.84 1.04
CA ALA A 371 -12.79 -8.63 1.73
C ALA A 371 -12.82 -9.16 3.18
N THR A 372 -13.94 -8.94 3.89
CA THR A 372 -14.13 -9.48 5.24
C THR A 372 -14.19 -11.01 5.23
N GLN A 373 -14.87 -11.60 4.24
CA GLN A 373 -14.90 -13.05 4.08
C GLN A 373 -13.50 -13.61 3.78
N ASN A 374 -12.77 -12.98 2.86
CA ASN A 374 -11.37 -13.31 2.57
C ASN A 374 -10.50 -13.24 3.83
N ALA A 375 -10.63 -12.19 4.66
CA ALA A 375 -9.90 -12.11 5.93
C ALA A 375 -10.25 -13.25 6.91
N PHE A 376 -11.52 -13.66 6.98
CA PHE A 376 -11.92 -14.82 7.82
C PHE A 376 -11.28 -16.11 7.34
N ASP A 377 -11.23 -16.34 6.03
CA ASP A 377 -10.66 -17.55 5.44
C ASP A 377 -9.13 -17.58 5.63
N ARG A 378 -8.47 -16.43 5.45
CA ARG A 378 -7.03 -16.24 5.75
C ARG A 378 -6.72 -16.50 7.21
N ALA A 379 -7.44 -15.85 8.13
CA ALA A 379 -7.25 -16.03 9.57
C ALA A 379 -7.53 -17.47 10.03
N GLY A 380 -8.57 -18.11 9.48
CA GLY A 380 -8.89 -19.50 9.81
C GLY A 380 -7.80 -20.47 9.38
N THR A 381 -7.23 -20.26 8.19
CA THR A 381 -6.12 -21.08 7.66
C THR A 381 -4.84 -20.85 8.48
N LEU A 382 -4.46 -19.60 8.70
CA LEU A 382 -3.26 -19.22 9.44
C LEU A 382 -3.26 -19.72 10.89
N LEU A 383 -4.38 -19.53 11.60
CA LEU A 383 -4.48 -19.80 13.04
C LEU A 383 -5.03 -21.20 13.36
N GLY A 384 -5.33 -22.01 12.35
CA GLY A 384 -5.97 -23.32 12.54
C GLY A 384 -7.36 -23.24 13.18
N MET A 385 -8.04 -22.10 13.03
CA MET A 385 -9.34 -21.82 13.65
C MET A 385 -10.50 -22.05 12.68
N SER A 386 -11.64 -22.47 13.21
CA SER A 386 -12.87 -22.44 12.40
C SER A 386 -13.34 -21.00 12.16
N GLU A 387 -14.00 -20.72 11.04
CA GLU A 387 -14.60 -19.40 10.76
C GLU A 387 -15.48 -18.93 11.94
N GLY A 388 -16.25 -19.84 12.54
CA GLY A 388 -17.10 -19.52 13.69
C GLY A 388 -16.31 -19.05 14.91
N GLU A 389 -15.10 -19.58 15.13
CA GLU A 389 -14.20 -19.12 16.19
C GLU A 389 -13.58 -17.77 15.86
N VAL A 390 -13.04 -17.60 14.64
CA VAL A 390 -12.49 -16.32 14.17
C VAL A 390 -13.52 -15.21 14.37
N ARG A 391 -14.75 -15.42 13.89
CA ARG A 391 -15.85 -14.46 14.04
C ARG A 391 -16.20 -14.17 15.50
N ALA A 392 -16.20 -15.18 16.36
CA ALA A 392 -16.48 -15.00 17.78
C ALA A 392 -15.39 -14.18 18.48
N ARG A 393 -14.12 -14.44 18.17
CA ARG A 393 -12.97 -13.67 18.68
C ARG A 393 -13.00 -12.23 18.18
N CYS A 394 -13.18 -12.02 16.88
CA CYS A 394 -13.33 -10.68 16.29
C CYS A 394 -14.58 -9.94 16.83
N THR A 395 -15.58 -10.64 17.36
CA THR A 395 -16.72 -9.99 18.02
C THR A 395 -16.42 -9.60 19.46
N PHE A 396 -15.56 -10.35 20.17
CA PHE A 396 -15.35 -10.22 21.61
C PHE A 396 -14.08 -9.43 21.97
N THR A 397 -13.00 -9.58 21.21
CA THR A 397 -11.65 -9.03 21.45
C THR A 397 -11.04 -8.49 20.16
N GLY A 398 -11.87 -7.94 19.27
CA GLY A 398 -11.45 -7.58 17.93
C GLY A 398 -12.50 -6.81 17.15
N GLY A 399 -12.37 -6.84 15.82
CA GLY A 399 -13.29 -6.15 14.92
C GLY A 399 -12.90 -6.29 13.46
N VAL A 400 -13.56 -5.49 12.63
CA VAL A 400 -13.16 -5.26 11.24
C VAL A 400 -13.06 -3.75 11.03
N GLN A 401 -11.93 -3.29 10.52
CA GLN A 401 -11.68 -1.92 10.10
C GLN A 401 -11.69 -1.83 8.58
N ILE A 402 -11.97 -0.63 8.06
CA ILE A 402 -11.90 -0.35 6.62
C ILE A 402 -10.55 0.31 6.34
N GLY A 403 -9.72 -0.35 5.54
CA GLY A 403 -8.52 0.28 4.98
C GLY A 403 -8.92 1.19 3.83
N ARG A 404 -9.40 0.56 2.75
CA ARG A 404 -9.88 1.22 1.53
C ARG A 404 -11.21 0.66 1.04
N LEU A 405 -12.04 1.54 0.47
CA LEU A 405 -13.22 1.14 -0.29
C LEU A 405 -12.89 1.01 -1.79
N PRO A 406 -13.48 0.03 -2.50
CA PRO A 406 -14.65 -0.73 -2.05
C PRO A 406 -14.35 -1.96 -1.19
N GLY A 407 -13.12 -2.47 -1.11
CA GLY A 407 -12.90 -3.77 -0.48
C GLY A 407 -11.47 -4.12 -0.06
N VAL A 408 -10.85 -3.30 0.79
CA VAL A 408 -9.72 -3.68 1.63
C VAL A 408 -10.07 -3.45 3.10
N VAL A 409 -9.85 -4.47 3.94
CA VAL A 409 -10.19 -4.44 5.37
C VAL A 409 -9.05 -4.99 6.22
N GLN A 410 -8.97 -4.52 7.46
CA GLN A 410 -8.16 -5.14 8.51
C GLN A 410 -9.09 -5.95 9.43
N LEU A 411 -8.80 -7.23 9.64
CA LEU A 411 -9.50 -8.06 10.62
C LEU A 411 -8.68 -8.15 11.90
N ASP A 412 -9.13 -7.44 12.92
CA ASP A 412 -8.50 -7.34 14.23
C ASP A 412 -8.92 -8.45 15.17
N MET A 413 -7.97 -9.06 15.88
CA MET A 413 -8.25 -9.90 17.03
C MET A 413 -7.04 -10.07 17.95
N LEU A 414 -7.31 -10.19 19.26
CA LEU A 414 -6.37 -10.80 20.19
C LEU A 414 -6.30 -12.31 19.95
N VAL A 415 -5.09 -12.81 19.74
CA VAL A 415 -4.78 -14.22 19.50
C VAL A 415 -3.95 -14.76 20.67
N PRO A 416 -4.33 -15.91 21.26
CA PRO A 416 -3.54 -16.54 22.31
C PRO A 416 -2.12 -16.84 21.86
N ALA A 417 -1.18 -16.71 22.78
CA ALA A 417 0.24 -16.84 22.50
C ALA A 417 0.63 -18.25 22.00
N ASP A 418 -0.01 -19.31 22.49
CA ASP A 418 0.21 -20.67 22.00
C ASP A 418 -0.21 -20.84 20.53
N VAL A 419 -1.32 -20.21 20.13
CA VAL A 419 -1.76 -20.19 18.73
C VAL A 419 -0.79 -19.39 17.85
N LEU A 420 -0.28 -18.27 18.36
CA LEU A 420 0.72 -17.46 17.64
C LEU A 420 2.04 -18.23 17.47
N GLU A 421 2.47 -18.98 18.49
CA GLU A 421 3.63 -19.87 18.39
C GLU A 421 3.42 -20.98 17.37
N GLU A 422 2.25 -21.62 17.38
CA GLU A 422 1.92 -22.69 16.43
C GLU A 422 1.80 -22.20 14.98
N SER A 423 1.43 -20.93 14.77
CA SER A 423 1.38 -20.28 13.45
C SER A 423 2.70 -19.64 13.01
N GLY A 424 3.74 -19.69 13.84
CA GLY A 424 5.05 -19.10 13.55
C GLY A 424 5.13 -17.58 13.74
N LEU A 425 4.07 -16.94 14.25
CA LEU A 425 4.01 -15.49 14.48
C LEU A 425 4.34 -15.08 15.93
N GLY A 426 4.60 -16.03 16.82
CA GLY A 426 4.79 -15.77 18.25
C GLY A 426 5.95 -14.83 18.59
N ASP A 427 7.11 -15.01 17.96
CA ASP A 427 8.29 -14.19 18.27
C ASP A 427 8.13 -12.74 17.77
N VAL A 428 7.70 -12.57 16.51
CA VAL A 428 7.52 -11.24 15.89
C VAL A 428 6.41 -10.43 16.58
N THR A 429 5.32 -11.07 17.01
CA THR A 429 4.25 -10.40 17.76
C THR A 429 4.68 -9.96 19.15
N ARG A 430 5.43 -10.80 19.88
CA ARG A 430 5.99 -10.42 21.19
C ARG A 430 6.99 -9.28 21.09
N GLU A 431 7.84 -9.30 20.06
CA GLU A 431 8.77 -8.20 19.83
C GLU A 431 8.02 -6.88 19.58
N GLN A 432 6.98 -6.89 18.74
CA GLN A 432 6.20 -5.69 18.40
C GLN A 432 5.58 -5.03 19.63
N TYR A 433 4.98 -5.82 20.54
CA TYR A 433 4.19 -5.29 21.67
C TYR A 433 4.91 -5.39 23.02
N GLY A 434 6.11 -5.95 23.07
CA GLY A 434 6.90 -6.09 24.30
C GLY A 434 6.30 -7.04 25.34
N LEU A 435 5.68 -8.13 24.87
CA LEU A 435 5.00 -9.15 25.68
C LEU A 435 5.92 -10.28 26.15
#